data_AF-A0A0K2RU04-F1
#
_entry.id   AF-A0A0K2RU04-F1
#
_cell.length_a   1.000
_cell.length_b   1.000
_cell.length_c   1.000
_cell.angle_alpha   90.00
_cell.angle_beta   90.00
_cell.angle_gamma   90.00
#
_symmetry.space_group_name_H-M   'P 1'
#
loop_
_entity.id
_entity.type
_entity.pdbx_description
1 polymer ?
#
loop_
_entity_poly.entity_id
_entity_poly.type
_entity_poly.pdbx_seq_one_letter_code
_entity_poly.pdbx_strand_id
1 'polypeptide(L)'
;MIFLSRPVIGPGILRGLEALLGPLARAGMPPAQGVRAVYAVLTYATGFVAWEIPRTRRQPKATYAAGWRREVAYLPQSELPFVASVLDELPEVAGEEQFELGLAALTVGLAINPEERRWPEPR
;
A
#
# COMPACT_ATOMS: atom_id res chain seq x y z
N MET A 1 6.28 -12.79 -10.05
CA MET A 1 5.01 -12.11 -10.37
C MET A 1 5.11 -11.58 -11.79
N ILE A 2 4.40 -12.17 -12.76
CA ILE A 2 4.54 -11.87 -14.20
C ILE A 2 4.05 -10.45 -14.57
N PHE A 3 3.14 -9.87 -13.78
CA PHE A 3 2.56 -8.54 -14.02
C PHE A 3 3.48 -7.36 -13.72
N LEU A 4 4.59 -7.58 -13.00
CA LEU A 4 5.55 -6.50 -12.65
C LEU A 4 6.63 -6.29 -13.71
N SER A 5 6.76 -7.20 -14.68
CA SER A 5 7.90 -7.24 -15.60
C SER A 5 7.51 -7.17 -17.08
N ARG A 6 6.22 -7.03 -17.40
CA ARG A 6 5.75 -6.85 -18.79
C ARG A 6 4.73 -5.72 -18.88
N PRO A 7 4.88 -4.80 -19.86
CA PRO A 7 3.85 -3.79 -20.12
C PRO A 7 2.57 -4.49 -20.60
N VAL A 8 1.48 -4.27 -19.86
CA VAL A 8 0.13 -4.70 -20.27
C VAL A 8 -0.54 -3.50 -20.91
N ILE A 9 -0.47 -3.39 -22.23
CA ILE A 9 -1.15 -2.34 -23.00
C ILE A 9 -2.09 -3.02 -23.98
N GLY A 10 -3.39 -2.84 -23.78
CA GLY A 10 -4.43 -3.45 -24.60
C GLY A 10 -5.84 -2.96 -24.25
N PRO A 11 -6.86 -3.34 -25.03
CA PRO A 11 -8.21 -2.80 -24.88
C PRO A 11 -8.82 -2.96 -23.48
N GLY A 12 -8.48 -4.04 -22.77
CA GLY A 12 -8.95 -4.29 -21.41
C GLY A 12 -8.47 -3.24 -20.41
N ILE A 13 -7.18 -2.93 -20.40
CA ILE A 13 -6.63 -1.94 -19.46
C ILE A 13 -7.10 -0.53 -19.79
N LEU A 14 -7.26 -0.20 -21.09
CA LEU A 14 -7.77 1.10 -21.51
C LEU A 14 -9.21 1.32 -21.06
N ARG A 15 -10.08 0.30 -21.20
CA ARG A 15 -11.46 0.35 -20.66
C ARG A 15 -11.47 0.44 -19.13
N GLY A 16 -10.56 -0.26 -18.46
CA GLY A 16 -10.39 -0.16 -17.02
C GLY A 16 -9.99 1.25 -16.57
N LEU A 17 -9.01 1.86 -17.25
CA LEU A 17 -8.59 3.23 -16.99
C LEU A 17 -9.75 4.22 -17.21
N GLU A 18 -10.50 4.10 -18.31
CA GLU A 18 -11.67 4.95 -18.56
C GLU A 18 -12.74 4.83 -17.46
N ALA A 19 -13.03 3.59 -17.03
CA ALA A 19 -13.98 3.31 -15.96
C ALA A 19 -13.57 3.90 -14.60
N LEU A 20 -12.26 4.02 -14.34
CA LEU A 20 -11.72 4.58 -13.10
C LEU A 20 -11.56 6.11 -13.18
N LEU A 21 -11.09 6.64 -14.31
CA LEU A 21 -10.86 8.07 -14.49
C LEU A 21 -12.17 8.85 -14.61
N GLY A 22 -13.21 8.26 -15.22
CA GLY A 22 -14.52 8.91 -15.38
C GLY A 22 -15.14 9.38 -14.06
N PRO A 23 -15.31 8.51 -13.04
CA PRO A 23 -15.77 8.91 -11.71
C PRO A 23 -14.88 9.97 -11.03
N LEU A 24 -13.55 9.83 -11.12
CA LEU A 24 -12.61 10.79 -10.52
C LEU A 24 -12.75 12.18 -11.16
N ALA A 25 -12.89 12.24 -12.48
CA ALA A 25 -13.13 13.49 -13.20
C ALA A 25 -14.48 14.11 -12.81
N ARG A 26 -15.55 13.31 -12.66
CA ARG A 26 -16.85 13.79 -12.18
C ARG A 26 -16.80 14.33 -10.75
N ALA A 27 -15.88 13.82 -9.92
CA ALA A 27 -15.61 14.32 -8.58
C ALA A 27 -14.71 15.58 -8.56
N GLY A 28 -14.34 16.13 -9.72
CA GLY A 28 -13.54 17.35 -9.84
C GLY A 28 -12.03 17.13 -9.80
N MET A 29 -11.55 15.88 -9.81
CA MET A 29 -10.12 15.60 -9.83
C MET A 29 -9.52 15.93 -11.21
N PRO A 30 -8.42 16.71 -11.29
CA PRO A 30 -7.73 16.99 -12.54
C PRO A 30 -7.23 15.70 -13.23
N PRO A 31 -7.29 15.58 -14.57
CA PRO A 31 -6.95 14.34 -15.27
C PRO A 31 -5.56 13.78 -14.94
N ALA A 32 -4.54 14.64 -14.89
CA ALA A 32 -3.17 14.22 -14.56
C ALA A 32 -3.04 13.73 -13.11
N GLN A 33 -3.82 14.28 -12.18
CA GLN A 33 -3.91 13.79 -10.80
C GLN A 33 -4.66 12.46 -10.75
N GLY A 34 -5.76 12.32 -11.52
CA GLY A 34 -6.52 11.08 -11.63
C GLY A 34 -5.68 9.90 -12.10
N VAL A 35 -4.85 10.08 -13.14
CA VAL A 35 -3.93 9.03 -13.61
C VAL A 35 -2.96 8.63 -12.49
N ARG A 36 -2.34 9.61 -11.81
CA ARG A 36 -1.44 9.34 -10.68
C ARG A 36 -2.14 8.60 -9.54
N ALA A 37 -3.38 8.97 -9.23
CA ALA A 37 -4.16 8.33 -8.17
C ALA A 37 -4.48 6.86 -8.50
N VAL A 38 -4.93 6.58 -9.74
CA VAL A 38 -5.20 5.21 -10.18
C VAL A 38 -3.96 4.33 -10.08
N TYR A 39 -2.82 4.82 -10.59
CA TYR A 39 -1.58 4.03 -10.55
C TYR A 39 -1.02 3.89 -9.13
N ALA A 40 -1.16 4.90 -8.26
CA ALA A 40 -0.76 4.80 -6.86
C ALA A 40 -1.55 3.70 -6.13
N VAL A 41 -2.88 3.67 -6.28
CA VAL A 41 -3.74 2.62 -5.69
C VAL A 41 -3.41 1.25 -6.28
N LEU A 42 -3.23 1.14 -7.60
CA LEU A 42 -2.86 -0.11 -8.26
C LEU A 42 -1.52 -0.66 -7.77
N THR A 43 -0.51 0.20 -7.67
CA THR A 43 0.82 -0.19 -7.18
C THR A 43 0.77 -0.58 -5.71
N TYR A 44 0.03 0.16 -4.88
CA TYR A 44 -0.18 -0.19 -3.47
C TYR A 44 -0.81 -1.58 -3.33
N ALA A 45 -1.93 -1.83 -4.02
CA ALA A 45 -2.64 -3.10 -3.91
C ALA A 45 -1.78 -4.28 -4.41
N THR A 46 -1.09 -4.09 -5.54
CA THR A 46 -0.21 -5.13 -6.10
C THR A 46 0.98 -5.41 -5.18
N GLY A 47 1.59 -4.36 -4.62
CA GLY A 47 2.69 -4.47 -3.67
C GLY A 47 2.27 -5.15 -2.36
N PHE A 48 1.10 -4.79 -1.83
CA PHE A 48 0.54 -5.42 -0.64
C PHE A 48 0.27 -6.90 -0.86
N VAL A 49 -0.38 -7.28 -1.96
CA VAL A 49 -0.64 -8.68 -2.29
C VAL A 49 0.66 -9.47 -2.47
N ALA A 50 1.68 -8.87 -3.10
CA ALA A 50 3.00 -9.48 -3.21
C ALA A 50 3.69 -9.68 -1.84
N TRP A 51 3.42 -8.79 -0.87
CA TRP A 51 3.88 -8.89 0.51
C TRP A 51 3.12 -9.95 1.32
N GLU A 52 1.78 -9.96 1.21
CA GLU A 52 0.85 -10.80 1.98
C GLU A 52 0.98 -12.29 1.60
N ILE A 53 0.90 -12.60 0.30
CA ILE A 53 0.82 -13.99 -0.20
C ILE A 53 1.85 -14.93 0.44
N PRO A 54 3.17 -14.64 0.41
CA PRO A 54 4.15 -15.55 0.98
C PRO A 54 4.09 -15.64 2.51
N ARG A 55 3.52 -14.64 3.20
CA ARG A 55 3.51 -14.55 4.66
C ARG A 55 2.29 -15.21 5.28
N THR A 56 1.11 -15.04 4.69
CA THR A 56 -0.14 -15.42 5.36
C THR A 56 -1.11 -16.23 4.49
N ARG A 57 -0.84 -16.37 3.18
CA ARG A 57 -1.67 -17.18 2.26
C ARG A 57 -1.03 -18.50 1.83
N ARG A 58 0.30 -18.52 1.68
CA ARG A 58 1.08 -19.74 1.36
C ARG A 58 1.56 -20.52 2.57
N GLN A 59 1.27 -20.02 3.76
CA GLN A 59 1.53 -20.67 5.03
C GLN A 59 0.47 -20.22 6.06
N PRO A 60 0.24 -20.99 7.14
CA PRO A 60 -0.63 -20.54 8.23
C PRO A 60 -0.14 -19.22 8.84
N LYS A 61 -1.06 -18.31 9.16
CA LYS A 61 -0.74 -17.03 9.84
C LYS A 61 0.05 -17.25 11.14
N ALA A 62 -0.31 -18.27 11.92
CA ALA A 62 0.38 -18.65 13.14
C ALA A 62 1.87 -18.96 12.92
N THR A 63 2.23 -19.53 11.77
CA THR A 63 3.63 -19.81 11.41
C THR A 63 4.42 -18.51 11.20
N TYR A 64 3.83 -17.51 10.55
CA TYR A 64 4.44 -16.19 10.39
C TYR A 64 4.62 -15.48 11.74
N ALA A 65 3.59 -15.51 12.59
CA ALA A 65 3.64 -14.94 13.93
C ALA A 65 4.69 -15.61 14.83
N ALA A 66 4.78 -16.95 14.78
CA ALA A 66 5.81 -17.69 15.50
C ALA A 66 7.23 -17.33 15.02
N GLY A 67 7.40 -17.04 13.73
CA GLY A 67 8.65 -16.54 13.16
C GLY A 67 9.13 -15.26 13.83
N TRP A 68 8.26 -14.26 13.96
CA TRP A 68 8.59 -13.00 14.67
C TRP A 68 9.07 -13.23 16.10
N ARG A 69 8.32 -14.02 16.88
CA ARG A 69 8.69 -14.32 18.27
C ARG A 69 10.03 -15.05 18.36
N ARG A 70 10.27 -16.00 17.46
CA ARG A 70 11.53 -16.75 17.40
C ARG A 70 12.72 -15.83 17.10
N GLU A 71 12.64 -14.98 16.07
CA GLU A 71 13.77 -14.13 15.69
C GLU A 71 14.07 -13.06 16.76
N VAL A 72 13.05 -12.48 17.39
CA VAL A 72 13.25 -11.50 18.45
C VAL A 72 13.81 -12.14 19.72
N ALA A 73 13.46 -13.39 20.04
CA ALA A 73 14.00 -14.11 21.20
C ALA A 73 15.51 -14.39 21.11
N TYR A 74 16.11 -14.36 19.91
CA TYR A 74 17.55 -14.52 19.73
C TYR A 74 18.36 -13.24 19.96
N LEU A 75 17.70 -12.09 20.13
CA LEU A 75 18.36 -10.79 20.24
C LEU A 75 18.25 -10.24 21.67
N PRO A 76 19.30 -9.56 22.19
CA PRO A 76 19.22 -8.90 23.48
C PRO A 76 18.11 -7.85 23.47
N GLN A 77 17.19 -7.91 24.44
CA GLN A 77 16.05 -6.99 24.50
C GLN A 77 16.48 -5.51 24.62
N SER A 78 17.66 -5.25 25.17
CA SER A 78 18.28 -3.92 25.22
C SER A 78 18.59 -3.32 23.85
N GLU A 79 18.73 -4.15 22.82
CA GLU A 79 19.03 -3.69 21.45
C GLU A 79 17.76 -3.34 20.67
N LEU A 80 16.61 -3.88 21.06
CA LEU A 80 15.35 -3.77 20.32
C LEU A 80 14.14 -3.39 21.21
N PRO A 81 14.22 -2.35 22.05
CA PRO A 81 13.17 -2.03 23.01
C PRO A 81 11.81 -1.75 22.32
N PHE A 82 11.82 -1.05 21.19
CA PHE A 82 10.59 -0.74 20.45
C PHE A 82 9.97 -1.97 19.79
N VAL A 83 10.77 -2.80 19.13
CA VAL A 83 10.28 -4.03 18.46
C VAL A 83 9.70 -4.99 19.50
N ALA A 84 10.37 -5.16 20.64
CA ALA A 84 9.87 -5.97 21.74
C ALA A 84 8.51 -5.45 22.26
N SER A 85 8.31 -4.13 22.30
CA SER A 85 7.05 -3.53 22.76
C SER A 85 5.85 -3.73 21.82
N VAL A 86 6.08 -4.04 20.54
CA VAL A 86 5.02 -4.22 19.53
C VAL A 86 5.03 -5.62 18.90
N LEU A 87 5.66 -6.60 19.56
CA LEU A 87 5.93 -7.92 18.98
C LEU A 87 4.68 -8.66 18.53
N ASP A 88 3.55 -8.47 19.22
CA ASP A 88 2.29 -9.10 18.86
C ASP A 88 1.57 -8.42 17.68
N GLU A 89 1.93 -7.17 17.34
CA GLU A 89 1.37 -6.41 16.21
C GLU A 89 2.09 -6.67 14.89
N LEU A 90 3.40 -6.95 14.94
CA LEU A 90 4.25 -7.16 13.75
C LEU A 90 3.77 -8.27 12.81
N PRO A 91 3.16 -9.38 13.29
CA PRO A 91 2.58 -10.39 12.41
C PRO A 91 1.34 -9.91 11.63
N GLU A 92 0.61 -8.92 12.15
CA GLU A 92 -0.67 -8.46 11.59
C GLU A 92 -0.51 -7.54 10.38
N VAL A 93 0.70 -7.02 10.14
CA VAL A 93 1.02 -6.14 8.99
C VAL A 93 0.97 -6.85 7.62
N ALA A 94 0.64 -8.14 7.61
CA ALA A 94 0.36 -8.93 6.41
C ALA A 94 -1.10 -9.45 6.43
N GLY A 95 -2.01 -8.62 6.94
CA GLY A 95 -3.44 -8.89 7.08
C GLY A 95 -4.33 -7.83 6.46
N GLU A 96 -5.62 -8.15 6.36
CA GLU A 96 -6.66 -7.32 5.73
C GLU A 96 -6.79 -5.93 6.37
N GLU A 97 -6.71 -5.84 7.70
CA GLU A 97 -6.77 -4.55 8.39
C GLU A 97 -5.64 -3.59 7.97
N GLN A 98 -4.42 -4.11 7.81
CA GLN A 98 -3.27 -3.32 7.33
C GLN A 98 -3.46 -2.87 5.87
N PHE A 99 -4.11 -3.68 5.04
CA PHE A 99 -4.45 -3.31 3.66
C PHE A 99 -5.44 -2.14 3.64
N GLU A 100 -6.52 -2.24 4.40
CA GLU A 100 -7.54 -1.19 4.43
C GLU A 100 -7.01 0.11 5.04
N LEU A 101 -6.20 0.01 6.11
CA LEU A 101 -5.56 1.17 6.72
C LEU A 101 -4.67 1.93 5.71
N GLY A 102 -3.82 1.21 4.98
CA GLY A 102 -2.93 1.82 4.01
C GLY A 102 -3.68 2.36 2.79
N LEU A 103 -4.73 1.68 2.33
CA LEU A 103 -5.57 2.16 1.24
C LEU A 103 -6.31 3.45 1.63
N ALA A 104 -6.88 3.51 2.84
CA ALA A 104 -7.53 4.71 3.36
C ALA A 104 -6.55 5.88 3.46
N ALA A 105 -5.38 5.68 4.06
CA ALA A 105 -4.35 6.71 4.18
C ALA A 105 -3.88 7.22 2.80
N LEU A 106 -3.68 6.30 1.85
CA LEU A 106 -3.24 6.64 0.49
C LEU A 106 -4.30 7.47 -0.24
N THR A 107 -5.56 7.04 -0.21
CA THR A 107 -6.66 7.73 -0.91
C THR A 107 -6.91 9.13 -0.35
N VAL A 108 -6.82 9.31 0.98
CA VAL A 108 -6.86 10.64 1.62
C VAL A 108 -5.73 11.52 1.09
N GLY A 109 -4.49 11.00 1.07
CA GLY A 109 -3.33 11.75 0.57
C GLY A 109 -3.44 12.14 -0.91
N LEU A 110 -4.03 11.27 -1.74
CA LEU A 110 -4.24 11.51 -3.18
C LEU A 110 -5.34 12.53 -3.47
N ALA A 111 -6.28 12.72 -2.55
CA ALA A 111 -7.36 13.70 -2.68
C ALA A 111 -6.89 15.13 -2.40
N ILE A 112 -5.74 15.32 -1.75
CA ILE A 112 -5.18 16.65 -1.47
C ILE A 112 -4.68 17.26 -2.78
N ASN A 113 -5.15 18.46 -3.13
CA ASN A 113 -4.68 19.17 -4.32
C ASN A 113 -3.29 19.80 -4.06
N PRO A 114 -2.23 19.39 -4.78
CA PRO A 114 -0.90 19.97 -4.58
C PRO A 114 -0.81 21.46 -4.95
N GLU A 115 -1.75 22.03 -5.71
CA GLU A 115 -1.76 23.47 -6.02
C GLU A 115 -2.12 24.37 -4.83
N GLU A 116 -2.74 23.83 -3.78
CA GLU A 116 -2.93 24.52 -2.50
C GLU A 116 -1.65 24.57 -1.66
N ARG A 117 -0.63 23.78 -2.02
CA ARG A 117 0.69 23.76 -1.38
C ARG A 117 1.64 24.77 -2.04
N ARG A 118 1.16 25.96 -2.37
CA ARG A 118 2.02 27.06 -2.82
C ARG A 118 2.70 27.64 -1.58
N TRP A 119 3.95 27.26 -1.35
CA TRP A 119 4.80 27.90 -0.35
C TRP A 119 4.88 29.40 -0.69
N PRO A 120 4.67 30.33 0.26
CA PRO A 120 4.85 31.74 -0.01
C PRO A 120 6.31 31.97 -0.40
N GLU A 121 6.55 32.53 -1.60
CA GLU A 121 7.90 32.92 -1.97
C GLU A 121 8.44 33.92 -0.94
N PRO A 122 9.69 33.75 -0.45
CA PRO A 122 10.30 34.73 0.42
C PRO A 122 10.40 36.07 -0.35
N ARG A 123 9.85 37.13 0.26
CA ARG A 123 9.97 38.50 -0.22
C ARG A 123 11.41 39.00 -0.16
#